data_AF-A0A7X3VRG5-F1
#
_entry.id   AF-A0A7X3VRG5-F1
#
_cell.length_a   1.000
_cell.length_b   1.000
_cell.length_c   1.000
_cell.angle_alpha   90.00
_cell.angle_beta   90.00
_cell.angle_gamma   90.00
#
_symmetry.space_group_name_H-M   'P 1'
#
loop_
_entity.id
_entity.type
_entity.pdbx_description
1 polymer ?
#
loop_
_entity_poly.entity_id
_entity_poly.type
_entity_poly.pdbx_seq_one_letter_code
_entity_poly.pdbx_strand_id
1 'polypeptide(L)'
;MLITQDDIQRIGDEETLMHFLEEKLNLPIPEKATLAQIALPLPLPFLGLDDSIAEQIVDCQDFSGLPKGSLDERRPFLIRFRREQDYPEILRKIAEGLSQKNINPTEIFFICADENLQPFAFAHFNNSIMETWSAEALNIFVWTRGNTRINAGSEHDLSVIFSSEGSSVNTDNTSEIKNVDSDYRGKPNLSENLLIKLQNIGAPLGRDEDIYRGISLGHKKAFVIDQAACEQLLAKDPNVANIIESFPDKPEKWRWKPRNVIYIPSSKNRQQPWSGITNELEAEQVFKRNYPAISTHMNHHKNRLKEAKIQVEFYWEFPPRNIYEKLRQPKIIFYANDNSMRAAYDSSCKFLYAATLFIPTTDLSLLAILNSKLFNWYAQNKFSNPKIKQLSLTKKNMMKAPIASRTEEQKAELSDLVQQILNDPYNFKVPDLEREIDQLVYELYELTDAEIALIEEETNP
;
A
#
# COMPACT_ATOMS: atom_id res chain seq x y z
N MET A 1 15.31 -8.04 1.07
CA MET A 1 16.02 -8.23 -0.20
C MET A 1 15.05 -8.96 -1.14
N LEU A 2 14.96 -8.59 -2.43
CA LEU A 2 14.13 -9.35 -3.38
C LEU A 2 14.85 -10.67 -3.70
N ILE A 3 14.16 -11.80 -3.55
CA ILE A 3 14.64 -13.12 -3.98
C ILE A 3 14.39 -13.20 -5.48
N THR A 4 15.46 -13.32 -6.28
CA THR A 4 15.35 -13.38 -7.74
C THR A 4 15.35 -14.82 -8.25
N GLN A 5 14.91 -15.00 -9.48
CA GLN A 5 15.03 -16.27 -10.22
C GLN A 5 16.47 -16.82 -10.19
N ASP A 6 17.47 -15.96 -10.41
CA ASP A 6 18.88 -16.34 -10.41
C ASP A 6 19.36 -16.80 -9.04
N ASP A 7 18.85 -16.20 -7.95
CA ASP A 7 19.21 -16.61 -6.59
C ASP A 7 18.76 -18.04 -6.29
N ILE A 8 17.58 -18.43 -6.79
CA ILE A 8 17.02 -19.77 -6.61
C ILE A 8 17.71 -20.78 -7.52
N GLN A 9 18.00 -20.42 -8.77
CA GLN A 9 18.70 -21.31 -9.73
C GLN A 9 20.14 -21.66 -9.30
N ARG A 10 20.73 -20.88 -8.39
CA ARG A 10 22.07 -21.14 -7.83
C ARG A 10 22.06 -22.18 -6.71
N ILE A 11 20.88 -22.52 -6.16
CA ILE A 11 20.76 -23.56 -5.15
C ILE A 11 20.89 -24.91 -5.84
N GLY A 12 21.94 -25.67 -5.54
CA GLY A 12 22.16 -27.01 -6.11
C GLY A 12 22.84 -27.99 -5.16
N ASP A 13 23.22 -27.53 -3.97
CA ASP A 13 23.87 -28.31 -2.93
C ASP A 13 23.61 -27.65 -1.56
N GLU A 14 24.09 -28.28 -0.48
CA GLU A 14 23.92 -27.76 0.87
C GLU A 14 24.60 -26.40 1.07
N GLU A 15 25.75 -26.14 0.43
CA GLU A 15 26.51 -24.90 0.61
C GLU A 15 25.75 -23.70 0.01
N THR A 16 25.26 -23.85 -1.21
CA THR A 16 24.46 -22.86 -1.92
C THR A 16 23.10 -22.63 -1.25
N LEU A 17 22.48 -23.68 -0.69
CA LEU A 17 21.28 -23.54 0.14
C LEU A 17 21.58 -22.74 1.41
N MET A 18 22.65 -23.06 2.14
CA MET A 18 23.03 -22.37 3.38
C MET A 18 23.31 -20.89 3.13
N HIS A 19 24.03 -20.56 2.06
CA HIS A 19 24.27 -19.18 1.65
C HIS A 19 22.96 -18.45 1.31
N PHE A 20 22.04 -19.10 0.61
CA PHE A 20 20.73 -18.54 0.32
C PHE A 20 19.93 -18.26 1.60
N LEU A 21 19.89 -19.22 2.53
CA LEU A 21 19.18 -19.09 3.81
C LEU A 21 19.72 -17.92 4.64
N GLU A 22 21.04 -17.75 4.67
CA GLU A 22 21.71 -16.64 5.37
C GLU A 22 21.43 -15.30 4.69
N GLU A 23 21.73 -15.15 3.39
CA GLU A 23 21.65 -13.85 2.71
C GLU A 23 20.21 -13.41 2.38
N LYS A 24 19.37 -14.36 1.94
CA LYS A 24 18.05 -14.04 1.34
C LYS A 24 16.93 -14.15 2.36
N LEU A 25 17.02 -15.11 3.28
CA LEU A 25 16.05 -15.29 4.36
C LEU A 25 16.54 -14.68 5.69
N ASN A 26 17.76 -14.14 5.74
CA ASN A 26 18.32 -13.49 6.93
C ASN A 26 18.31 -14.41 8.16
N LEU A 27 18.57 -15.71 7.96
CA LEU A 27 18.69 -16.68 9.05
C LEU A 27 20.06 -16.53 9.74
N PRO A 28 20.13 -16.53 11.09
CA PRO A 28 21.36 -16.37 11.85
C PRO A 28 22.17 -17.67 11.89
N ILE A 29 22.73 -18.08 10.75
CA ILE A 29 23.50 -19.31 10.63
C ILE A 29 24.86 -19.13 11.33
N PRO A 30 25.25 -20.00 12.28
CA PRO A 30 26.56 -19.91 12.91
C PRO A 30 27.70 -20.15 11.91
N GLU A 31 28.81 -19.43 12.09
CA GLU A 31 29.99 -19.56 11.22
C GLU A 31 30.48 -21.02 11.18
N LYS A 32 30.64 -21.58 9.97
CA LYS A 32 31.03 -22.99 9.71
C LYS A 32 30.01 -24.06 10.14
N ALA A 33 28.77 -23.69 10.43
CA ALA A 33 27.71 -24.67 10.65
C ALA A 33 27.37 -25.43 9.36
N THR A 34 27.05 -26.71 9.50
CA THR A 34 26.52 -27.57 8.41
C THR A 34 24.99 -27.58 8.44
N LEU A 35 24.35 -27.93 7.32
CA LEU A 35 22.89 -28.03 7.25
C LEU A 35 22.35 -28.99 8.31
N ALA A 36 22.99 -30.16 8.49
CA ALA A 36 22.60 -31.15 9.50
C ALA A 36 22.70 -30.66 10.96
N GLN A 37 23.49 -29.62 11.25
CA GLN A 37 23.60 -29.03 12.58
C GLN A 37 22.50 -28.01 12.86
N ILE A 38 21.94 -27.39 11.82
CA ILE A 38 20.90 -26.35 11.98
C ILE A 38 19.49 -26.85 11.63
N ALA A 39 19.38 -27.83 10.74
CA ALA A 39 18.15 -28.45 10.27
C ALA A 39 18.05 -29.88 10.86
N LEU A 40 17.28 -30.02 11.94
CA LEU A 40 17.16 -31.27 12.67
C LEU A 40 15.98 -32.10 12.15
N PRO A 41 16.09 -33.45 12.13
CA PRO A 41 14.99 -34.30 11.66
C PRO A 41 13.71 -34.10 12.45
N LEU A 42 12.61 -33.89 11.74
CA LEU A 42 11.27 -33.74 12.29
C LEU A 42 10.43 -34.98 11.98
N PRO A 43 9.89 -35.69 12.99
CA PRO A 43 9.05 -36.86 12.76
C PRO A 43 7.78 -36.52 11.98
N LEU A 44 7.43 -37.30 10.95
CA LEU A 44 6.21 -37.11 10.15
C LEU A 44 4.90 -37.03 10.98
N PRO A 45 4.72 -37.82 12.06
CA PRO A 45 3.55 -37.68 12.93
C PRO A 45 3.45 -36.31 13.62
N PHE A 46 4.57 -35.58 13.76
CA PHE A 46 4.55 -34.21 14.28
C PHE A 46 3.76 -33.27 13.36
N LEU A 47 3.84 -33.47 12.05
CA LEU A 47 3.10 -32.71 11.04
C LEU A 47 1.72 -33.31 10.72
N GLY A 48 1.29 -34.35 11.46
CA GLY A 48 0.01 -35.03 11.25
C GLY A 48 -0.06 -35.86 9.96
N LEU A 49 1.10 -36.25 9.43
CA LEU A 49 1.20 -37.17 8.31
C LEU A 49 1.19 -38.62 8.81
N ASP A 50 0.47 -39.49 8.09
CA ASP A 50 0.38 -40.92 8.36
C ASP A 50 1.42 -41.73 7.57
N ASP A 51 1.53 -43.01 7.90
CA ASP A 51 2.49 -43.94 7.27
C ASP A 51 2.21 -44.16 5.78
N SER A 52 1.01 -43.84 5.27
CA SER A 52 0.65 -44.00 3.85
C SER A 52 1.34 -42.98 2.94
N ILE A 53 1.82 -41.87 3.51
CA ILE A 53 2.50 -40.78 2.79
C ILE A 53 4.02 -40.85 3.00
N ALA A 54 4.49 -41.62 3.97
CA ALA A 54 5.92 -41.75 4.29
C ALA A 54 6.76 -42.22 3.09
N GLU A 55 6.19 -43.01 2.18
CA GLU A 55 6.89 -43.43 0.95
C GLU A 55 7.13 -42.28 -0.05
N GLN A 56 6.39 -41.18 0.06
CA GLN A 56 6.48 -40.03 -0.86
C GLN A 56 7.45 -38.95 -0.36
N ILE A 57 7.86 -39.03 0.91
CA ILE A 57 8.75 -38.07 1.57
C ILE A 57 10.13 -38.72 1.76
N VAL A 58 11.17 -37.99 1.42
CA VAL A 58 12.57 -38.36 1.69
C VAL A 58 12.88 -38.09 3.16
N ASP A 59 12.69 -36.84 3.59
CA ASP A 59 12.73 -36.45 5.00
C ASP A 59 12.03 -35.10 5.23
N CYS A 60 11.83 -34.79 6.51
CA CYS A 60 11.38 -33.49 6.98
C CYS A 60 12.33 -33.00 8.07
N GLN A 61 12.70 -31.72 8.00
CA GLN A 61 13.62 -31.10 8.92
C GLN A 61 13.07 -29.74 9.38
N ASP A 62 13.28 -29.43 10.64
CA ASP A 62 13.01 -28.10 11.19
C ASP A 62 14.32 -27.38 11.52
N PHE A 63 14.36 -26.06 11.37
CA PHE A 63 15.58 -25.29 11.65
C PHE A 63 15.75 -24.99 13.15
N SER A 64 15.42 -25.96 14.01
CA SER A 64 15.47 -25.83 15.48
C SER A 64 16.89 -25.80 16.05
N GLY A 65 17.90 -26.15 15.26
CA GLY A 65 19.32 -26.03 15.62
C GLY A 65 19.85 -24.58 15.58
N LEU A 66 19.07 -23.61 15.07
CA LEU A 66 19.43 -22.19 15.09
C LEU A 66 19.32 -21.57 16.51
N PRO A 67 20.08 -20.50 16.82
CA PRO A 67 20.03 -19.83 18.11
C PRO A 67 18.61 -19.35 18.48
N LYS A 68 18.13 -19.72 19.68
CA LYS A 68 16.76 -19.51 20.18
C LYS A 68 16.27 -18.04 20.28
N GLY A 69 17.09 -17.04 19.95
CA GLY A 69 16.77 -15.62 20.16
C GLY A 69 16.36 -14.81 18.91
N SER A 70 16.21 -15.44 17.74
CA SER A 70 16.17 -14.68 16.47
C SER A 70 14.92 -14.90 15.61
N LEU A 71 14.16 -15.97 15.86
CA LEU A 71 13.00 -16.40 15.07
C LEU A 71 12.01 -17.07 16.02
N ASP A 72 11.30 -16.28 16.81
CA ASP A 72 10.34 -16.85 17.78
C ASP A 72 9.10 -17.45 17.09
N GLU A 73 8.76 -17.07 15.84
CA GLU A 73 7.52 -17.53 15.18
C GLU A 73 7.64 -17.84 13.65
N ARG A 74 8.78 -17.57 12.98
CA ARG A 74 8.92 -17.73 11.50
C ARG A 74 10.00 -18.74 11.07
N ARG A 75 10.04 -19.91 11.70
CA ARG A 75 11.05 -20.92 11.37
C ARG A 75 10.62 -21.69 10.11
N PRO A 76 11.47 -21.76 9.08
CA PRO A 76 11.14 -22.55 7.91
C PRO A 76 11.18 -24.06 8.24
N PHE A 77 10.47 -24.86 7.45
CA PHE A 77 10.61 -26.31 7.41
C PHE A 77 11.19 -26.71 6.07
N LEU A 78 12.19 -27.60 6.06
CA LEU A 78 12.68 -28.23 4.84
C LEU A 78 12.00 -29.58 4.69
N ILE A 79 11.33 -29.81 3.57
CA ILE A 79 10.70 -31.08 3.24
C ILE A 79 11.25 -31.54 1.91
N ARG A 80 11.90 -32.71 1.93
CA ARG A 80 12.38 -33.34 0.71
C ARG A 80 11.40 -34.42 0.29
N PHE A 81 11.00 -34.39 -0.97
CA PHE A 81 10.00 -35.26 -1.57
C PHE A 81 10.64 -36.14 -2.63
N ARG A 82 10.01 -37.28 -2.92
CA ARG A 82 10.49 -38.14 -4.01
C ARG A 82 10.06 -37.63 -5.39
N ARG A 83 8.93 -36.92 -5.48
CA ARG A 83 8.39 -36.40 -6.74
C ARG A 83 7.72 -35.03 -6.50
N GLU A 84 7.90 -34.11 -7.45
CA GLU A 84 7.33 -32.75 -7.42
C GLU A 84 5.78 -32.76 -7.37
N GLN A 85 5.17 -33.68 -8.11
CA GLN A 85 3.71 -33.81 -8.17
C GLN A 85 3.06 -34.12 -6.81
N ASP A 86 3.84 -34.60 -5.84
CA ASP A 86 3.34 -34.94 -4.51
C ASP A 86 3.27 -33.71 -3.58
N TYR A 87 3.86 -32.56 -3.97
CA TYR A 87 3.93 -31.34 -3.12
C TYR A 87 2.56 -30.86 -2.64
N PRO A 88 1.53 -30.69 -3.52
CA PRO A 88 0.28 -30.07 -3.11
C PRO A 88 -0.51 -30.94 -2.12
N GLU A 89 -0.58 -32.26 -2.36
CA GLU A 89 -1.33 -33.18 -1.49
C GLU A 89 -0.70 -33.24 -0.10
N ILE A 90 0.63 -33.33 -0.02
CA ILE A 90 1.34 -33.50 1.24
C ILE A 90 1.35 -32.21 2.06
N LEU A 91 1.62 -31.06 1.43
CA LEU A 91 1.55 -29.77 2.10
C LEU A 91 0.15 -29.47 2.63
N ARG A 92 -0.90 -29.92 1.92
CA ARG A 92 -2.29 -29.87 2.41
C ARG A 92 -2.48 -30.72 3.67
N LYS A 93 -2.01 -31.97 3.68
CA LYS A 93 -2.13 -32.85 4.86
C LYS A 93 -1.33 -32.33 6.06
N ILE A 94 -0.19 -31.68 5.82
CA ILE A 94 0.58 -30.99 6.87
C ILE A 94 -0.24 -29.83 7.46
N ALA A 95 -0.92 -29.05 6.61
CA ALA A 95 -1.81 -27.99 7.06
C ALA A 95 -2.90 -28.54 7.99
N GLU A 96 -3.55 -29.64 7.58
CA GLU A 96 -4.59 -30.33 8.34
C GLU A 96 -4.08 -30.88 9.68
N GLY A 97 -2.87 -31.45 9.68
CA GLY A 97 -2.23 -31.98 10.89
C GLY A 97 -1.85 -30.91 11.92
N LEU A 98 -1.32 -29.78 11.45
CA LEU A 98 -0.95 -28.64 12.31
C LEU A 98 -2.19 -27.93 12.87
N SER A 99 -3.22 -27.80 12.04
CA SER A 99 -4.58 -27.39 12.37
C SER A 99 -5.17 -28.17 13.55
N GLN A 100 -5.14 -29.50 13.49
CA GLN A 100 -5.64 -30.37 14.57
C GLN A 100 -4.88 -30.20 15.89
N LYS A 101 -3.64 -29.69 15.82
CA LYS A 101 -2.79 -29.41 16.98
C LYS A 101 -2.87 -27.95 17.45
N ASN A 102 -3.78 -27.15 16.89
CA ASN A 102 -3.98 -25.74 17.20
C ASN A 102 -2.73 -24.87 16.99
N ILE A 103 -1.88 -25.26 16.02
CA ILE A 103 -0.70 -24.50 15.59
C ILE A 103 -1.12 -23.66 14.39
N ASN A 104 -0.94 -22.35 14.45
CA ASN A 104 -1.31 -21.43 13.38
C ASN A 104 -0.41 -21.64 12.14
N PRO A 105 -0.96 -22.10 11.00
CA PRO A 105 -0.16 -22.38 9.81
C PRO A 105 0.30 -21.11 9.07
N THR A 106 -0.32 -19.96 9.29
CA THR A 106 0.01 -18.68 8.60
C THR A 106 1.40 -18.12 8.91
N GLU A 107 2.06 -18.66 9.92
CA GLU A 107 3.42 -18.25 10.30
C GLU A 107 4.49 -19.21 9.77
N ILE A 108 4.06 -20.24 9.05
CA ILE A 108 4.90 -21.35 8.61
C ILE A 108 5.31 -21.19 7.16
N PHE A 109 6.60 -21.39 6.92
CA PHE A 109 7.24 -21.31 5.62
C PHE A 109 7.87 -22.67 5.27
N PHE A 110 7.56 -23.21 4.11
CA PHE A 110 8.10 -24.49 3.65
C PHE A 110 9.08 -24.28 2.52
N ILE A 111 10.18 -25.02 2.61
CA ILE A 111 11.16 -25.21 1.55
C ILE A 111 10.95 -26.64 1.08
N CYS A 112 10.52 -26.80 -0.17
CA CYS A 112 10.23 -28.11 -0.76
C CYS A 112 11.31 -28.42 -1.79
N ALA A 113 11.93 -29.60 -1.69
CA ALA A 113 12.94 -30.01 -2.65
C ALA A 113 12.92 -31.53 -2.89
N ASP A 114 13.77 -32.05 -3.78
CA ASP A 114 14.02 -33.50 -3.88
C ASP A 114 15.28 -33.92 -3.09
N GLU A 115 15.74 -35.16 -3.27
CA GLU A 115 16.99 -35.66 -2.66
C GLU A 115 18.25 -34.87 -3.08
N ASN A 116 18.23 -34.25 -4.26
CA ASN A 116 19.28 -33.42 -4.85
C ASN A 116 19.02 -31.92 -4.69
N LEU A 117 18.06 -31.53 -3.83
CA LEU A 117 17.61 -30.15 -3.62
C LEU A 117 17.00 -29.48 -4.89
N GLN A 118 16.48 -30.25 -5.84
CA GLN A 118 15.92 -29.78 -7.12
C GLN A 118 14.78 -30.69 -7.67
N PRO A 119 13.58 -30.18 -8.04
CA PRO A 119 13.17 -28.79 -8.06
C PRO A 119 13.10 -28.18 -6.67
N PHE A 120 13.25 -26.86 -6.60
CA PHE A 120 13.24 -26.12 -5.36
C PHE A 120 12.01 -25.22 -5.33
N ALA A 121 11.21 -25.33 -4.28
CA ALA A 121 9.95 -24.60 -4.16
C ALA A 121 9.77 -23.98 -2.78
N PHE A 122 9.11 -22.83 -2.74
CA PHE A 122 8.67 -22.20 -1.50
C PHE A 122 7.17 -22.31 -1.37
N ALA A 123 6.69 -22.71 -0.20
CA ALA A 123 5.26 -22.66 0.09
C ALA A 123 4.97 -21.92 1.39
N HIS A 124 3.86 -21.18 1.41
CA HIS A 124 3.36 -20.54 2.62
C HIS A 124 1.83 -20.46 2.57
N PHE A 125 1.20 -20.38 3.75
CA PHE A 125 -0.24 -20.16 3.87
C PHE A 125 -0.54 -18.64 3.87
N ASN A 126 -1.59 -18.21 3.17
CA ASN A 126 -1.96 -16.79 3.09
C ASN A 126 -2.99 -16.42 4.17
N ASN A 127 -2.81 -15.27 4.82
CA ASN A 127 -3.62 -14.83 5.96
C ASN A 127 -4.80 -13.95 5.51
N SER A 128 -6.03 -14.39 5.81
CA SER A 128 -7.20 -13.50 5.83
C SER A 128 -7.92 -13.52 7.18
N ILE A 129 -7.57 -12.56 8.04
CA ILE A 129 -8.32 -12.14 9.24
C ILE A 129 -8.27 -13.15 10.42
N MET A 130 -7.88 -12.61 11.57
CA MET A 130 -7.45 -13.28 12.81
C MET A 130 -8.43 -14.24 13.52
N GLU A 131 -9.54 -14.65 12.92
CA GLU A 131 -10.56 -15.45 13.64
C GLU A 131 -11.03 -16.73 12.94
N THR A 132 -10.65 -17.02 11.69
CA THR A 132 -10.95 -18.31 11.04
C THR A 132 -9.93 -18.64 9.94
N TRP A 133 -8.94 -19.48 10.24
CA TRP A 133 -7.90 -19.94 9.30
C TRP A 133 -8.36 -21.10 8.38
N SER A 134 -9.61 -21.56 8.51
CA SER A 134 -10.18 -22.63 7.68
C SER A 134 -10.52 -22.21 6.24
N ALA A 135 -10.21 -20.96 5.85
CA ALA A 135 -10.49 -20.36 4.54
C ALA A 135 -9.20 -19.93 3.80
N GLU A 136 -8.04 -20.44 4.22
CA GLU A 136 -6.74 -20.00 3.71
C GLU A 136 -6.35 -20.67 2.38
N ALA A 137 -5.53 -20.01 1.58
CA ALA A 137 -4.96 -20.57 0.34
C ALA A 137 -3.50 -21.00 0.56
N LEU A 138 -3.14 -22.20 0.10
CA LEU A 138 -1.76 -22.68 0.03
C LEU A 138 -1.09 -22.12 -1.22
N ASN A 139 -0.14 -21.21 -1.05
CA ASN A 139 0.66 -20.71 -2.16
C ASN A 139 1.92 -21.57 -2.29
N ILE A 140 2.11 -22.24 -3.43
CA ILE A 140 3.32 -22.99 -3.77
C ILE A 140 4.00 -22.30 -4.96
N PHE A 141 5.24 -21.88 -4.76
CA PHE A 141 6.12 -21.33 -5.79
C PHE A 141 7.14 -22.40 -6.18
N VAL A 142 6.93 -23.11 -7.29
CA VAL A 142 7.81 -24.21 -7.74
C VAL A 142 8.72 -23.77 -8.88
N TRP A 143 10.00 -24.19 -8.85
CA TRP A 143 11.00 -23.89 -9.87
C TRP A 143 11.76 -25.15 -10.35
N THR A 144 11.80 -25.40 -11.66
CA THR A 144 12.59 -26.48 -12.31
C THR A 144 13.56 -25.90 -13.37
N ARG A 145 14.63 -26.64 -13.69
CA ARG A 145 15.64 -26.24 -14.69
C ARG A 145 15.18 -26.64 -16.11
N GLY A 146 14.86 -25.66 -16.98
CA GLY A 146 14.54 -25.90 -18.40
C GLY A 146 13.40 -25.04 -18.96
N ASN A 147 13.12 -25.18 -20.26
CA ASN A 147 12.17 -24.37 -21.05
C ASN A 147 10.68 -24.68 -20.80
N THR A 148 10.31 -25.17 -19.62
CA THR A 148 8.93 -25.53 -19.29
C THR A 148 8.36 -24.48 -18.34
N ARG A 149 7.54 -23.57 -18.89
CA ARG A 149 6.66 -22.70 -18.10
C ARG A 149 5.60 -23.54 -17.39
N ILE A 150 5.45 -23.36 -16.07
CA ILE A 150 4.20 -23.69 -15.36
C ILE A 150 3.84 -22.51 -14.43
N ASN A 151 2.55 -22.24 -14.38
CA ASN A 151 1.84 -21.06 -13.84
C ASN A 151 2.27 -20.61 -12.44
N ALA A 152 2.39 -19.29 -12.26
CA ALA A 152 2.14 -18.69 -10.95
C ALA A 152 0.69 -18.97 -10.55
N GLY A 153 0.48 -19.61 -9.40
CA GLY A 153 -0.83 -19.73 -8.76
C GLY A 153 -1.64 -20.96 -9.16
N SER A 154 -1.40 -22.09 -8.50
CA SER A 154 -2.52 -22.95 -8.12
C SER A 154 -2.93 -22.57 -6.70
N GLU A 155 -3.80 -21.56 -6.56
CA GLU A 155 -4.53 -21.35 -5.31
C GLU A 155 -5.47 -22.54 -5.13
N HIS A 156 -5.18 -23.39 -4.14
CA HIS A 156 -6.11 -24.43 -3.72
C HIS A 156 -7.04 -23.82 -2.67
N ASP A 157 -8.31 -23.62 -3.07
CA ASP A 157 -9.37 -23.17 -2.17
C ASP A 157 -9.73 -24.28 -1.17
N LEU A 158 -9.38 -24.08 0.10
CA LEU A 158 -9.66 -25.03 1.18
C LEU A 158 -11.17 -25.15 1.49
N SER A 159 -12.00 -24.20 1.07
CA SER A 159 -13.44 -24.20 1.39
C SER A 159 -14.24 -25.31 0.68
N VAL A 160 -13.75 -25.78 -0.48
CA VAL A 160 -14.33 -26.92 -1.22
C VAL A 160 -14.06 -28.26 -0.52
N ILE A 161 -13.02 -28.32 0.34
CA ILE A 161 -12.52 -29.56 0.94
C ILE A 161 -13.22 -29.91 2.25
N PHE A 162 -13.74 -28.91 2.98
CA PHE A 162 -14.57 -29.14 4.17
C PHE A 162 -15.99 -29.61 3.85
N SER A 163 -16.36 -29.66 2.57
CA SER A 163 -17.68 -30.08 2.11
C SER A 163 -17.60 -31.44 1.39
N SER A 164 -17.95 -32.49 2.15
CA SER A 164 -18.17 -33.91 1.75
C SER A 164 -16.90 -34.78 1.72
N GLU A 165 -16.80 -35.93 2.41
CA GLU A 165 -17.81 -36.85 2.97
C GLU A 165 -17.31 -37.54 4.26
N GLY A 166 -18.23 -37.87 5.18
CA GLY A 166 -17.90 -38.67 6.36
C GLY A 166 -18.94 -38.81 7.48
N SER A 167 -20.22 -38.99 7.14
CA SER A 167 -21.27 -39.73 7.90
C SER A 167 -21.39 -39.60 9.44
N SER A 168 -22.47 -38.97 9.93
CA SER A 168 -23.72 -39.66 10.35
C SER A 168 -24.66 -38.80 11.25
N VAL A 169 -25.92 -38.73 10.82
CA VAL A 169 -27.17 -38.78 11.63
C VAL A 169 -27.44 -37.64 12.63
N ASN A 170 -28.34 -36.70 12.28
CA ASN A 170 -29.76 -36.79 12.65
C ASN A 170 -30.61 -35.64 12.07
N THR A 171 -31.90 -35.93 12.02
CA THR A 171 -33.05 -35.35 11.31
C THR A 171 -33.54 -33.95 11.76
N ASP A 172 -34.30 -33.36 10.84
CA ASP A 172 -35.38 -32.37 11.02
C ASP A 172 -35.05 -30.90 11.28
N ASN A 173 -35.16 -30.06 10.24
CA ASN A 173 -36.38 -29.26 10.04
C ASN A 173 -36.31 -28.41 8.76
N THR A 174 -37.37 -28.54 7.98
CA THR A 174 -37.73 -27.76 6.78
C THR A 174 -37.99 -26.28 7.09
N SER A 175 -37.45 -25.37 6.28
CA SER A 175 -38.18 -24.17 5.82
C SER A 175 -37.53 -23.52 4.59
N GLU A 176 -38.25 -23.67 3.47
CA GLU A 176 -38.41 -22.73 2.34
C GLU A 176 -37.16 -22.12 1.69
N ILE A 177 -36.60 -22.87 0.73
CA ILE A 177 -35.80 -22.34 -0.38
C ILE A 177 -36.75 -21.70 -1.39
N LYS A 178 -36.72 -20.37 -1.51
CA LYS A 178 -37.21 -19.68 -2.71
C LYS A 178 -36.12 -19.76 -3.77
N ASN A 179 -36.42 -20.48 -4.84
CA ASN A 179 -35.66 -20.51 -6.09
C ASN A 179 -35.42 -19.09 -6.60
N VAL A 180 -34.16 -18.70 -6.71
CA VAL A 180 -33.69 -17.66 -7.64
C VAL A 180 -32.60 -18.32 -8.48
N ASP A 181 -32.96 -18.53 -9.73
CA ASP A 181 -32.16 -18.83 -10.93
C ASP A 181 -30.71 -19.31 -10.72
N SER A 182 -30.58 -20.62 -10.93
CA SER A 182 -29.32 -21.31 -11.18
C SER A 182 -28.78 -20.95 -12.58
N ASP A 183 -27.85 -20.00 -12.65
CA ASP A 183 -26.93 -19.88 -13.79
C ASP A 183 -25.54 -19.32 -13.44
N TYR A 184 -25.01 -19.67 -12.26
CA TYR A 184 -23.60 -19.41 -11.90
C TYR A 184 -22.78 -20.71 -11.96
N ARG A 185 -22.46 -21.15 -13.18
CA ARG A 185 -21.31 -22.04 -13.41
C ARG A 185 -20.09 -21.20 -13.83
N GLY A 186 -19.16 -21.04 -12.89
CA GLY A 186 -17.71 -20.87 -13.09
C GLY A 186 -17.23 -19.97 -14.22
N LYS A 187 -17.26 -18.65 -14.01
CA LYS A 187 -16.26 -17.74 -14.59
C LYS A 187 -15.32 -17.29 -13.47
N PRO A 188 -13.99 -17.32 -13.64
CA PRO A 188 -13.09 -16.66 -12.70
C PRO A 188 -13.47 -15.17 -12.64
N ASN A 189 -13.47 -14.59 -11.44
CA ASN A 189 -13.82 -13.19 -11.25
C ASN A 189 -12.73 -12.32 -11.90
N LEU A 190 -13.01 -11.83 -13.12
CA LEU A 190 -12.05 -11.05 -13.93
C LEU A 190 -11.46 -9.88 -13.14
N SER A 191 -12.26 -9.24 -12.29
CA SER A 191 -11.83 -8.15 -11.41
C SER A 191 -10.80 -8.62 -10.37
N GLU A 192 -10.98 -9.80 -9.78
CA GLU A 192 -10.05 -10.34 -8.78
C GLU A 192 -8.70 -10.73 -9.42
N ASN A 193 -8.76 -11.41 -10.57
CA ASN A 193 -7.57 -11.74 -11.36
C ASN A 193 -6.79 -10.49 -11.76
N LEU A 194 -7.49 -9.45 -12.20
CA LEU A 194 -6.86 -8.18 -12.56
C LEU A 194 -6.19 -7.54 -11.34
N LEU A 195 -6.80 -7.54 -10.16
CA LEU A 195 -6.17 -7.01 -8.94
C LEU A 195 -4.87 -7.76 -8.58
N ILE A 196 -4.85 -9.09 -8.73
CA ILE A 196 -3.65 -9.92 -8.50
C ILE A 196 -2.58 -9.59 -9.55
N LYS A 197 -2.95 -9.51 -10.83
CA LYS A 197 -2.05 -9.14 -11.92
C LYS A 197 -1.37 -7.80 -11.67
N LEU A 198 -2.13 -6.77 -11.30
CA LEU A 198 -1.56 -5.45 -10.99
C LEU A 198 -0.54 -5.51 -9.84
N GLN A 199 -0.81 -6.31 -8.81
CA GLN A 199 0.12 -6.50 -7.68
C GLN A 199 1.41 -7.24 -8.08
N ASN A 200 1.34 -8.14 -9.05
CA ASN A 200 2.50 -8.90 -9.52
C ASN A 200 3.38 -8.08 -10.48
N ILE A 201 2.78 -7.22 -11.31
CA ILE A 201 3.51 -6.36 -12.25
C ILE A 201 4.14 -5.16 -11.54
N GLY A 202 3.40 -4.51 -10.65
CA GLY A 202 3.84 -3.26 -10.02
C GLY A 202 4.69 -3.46 -8.77
N ALA A 203 5.68 -2.60 -8.57
CA ALA A 203 6.36 -2.46 -7.29
C ALA A 203 5.53 -1.56 -6.34
N PRO A 204 5.58 -1.76 -5.01
CA PRO A 204 4.91 -0.86 -4.08
C PRO A 204 5.39 0.58 -4.26
N LEU A 205 4.48 1.55 -4.36
CA LEU A 205 4.81 2.98 -4.45
C LEU A 205 5.80 3.42 -3.35
N GLY A 206 5.67 2.84 -2.16
CA GLY A 206 6.54 3.09 -1.01
C GLY A 206 7.98 2.60 -1.14
N ARG A 207 8.33 1.94 -2.25
CA ARG A 207 9.70 1.52 -2.57
C ARG A 207 10.58 2.72 -2.92
N ASP A 208 10.07 3.59 -3.79
CA ASP A 208 10.84 4.69 -4.37
C ASP A 208 10.40 6.05 -3.81
N GLU A 209 9.15 6.15 -3.34
CA GLU A 209 8.55 7.40 -2.90
C GLU A 209 8.05 7.32 -1.44
N ASP A 210 8.09 8.45 -0.73
CA ASP A 210 7.49 8.54 0.60
C ASP A 210 6.27 9.48 0.59
N ILE A 211 5.26 9.11 1.37
CA ILE A 211 3.99 9.83 1.43
C ILE A 211 3.90 10.60 2.74
N TYR A 212 3.54 11.86 2.60
CA TYR A 212 3.42 12.81 3.69
C TYR A 212 1.99 13.33 3.79
N ARG A 213 1.63 13.86 4.96
CA ARG A 213 0.33 14.50 5.20
C ARG A 213 0.54 16.00 5.37
N GLY A 214 -0.41 16.80 4.88
CA GLY A 214 -0.42 18.23 5.14
C GLY A 214 -0.58 18.57 6.63
N ILE A 215 -0.62 19.87 6.91
CA ILE A 215 -0.54 20.40 8.27
C ILE A 215 -1.95 20.61 8.82
N SER A 216 -2.17 20.19 10.07
CA SER A 216 -3.39 20.50 10.79
C SER A 216 -3.27 21.88 11.41
N LEU A 217 -4.17 22.78 11.01
CA LEU A 217 -4.27 24.14 11.56
C LEU A 217 -5.33 24.24 12.67
N GLY A 218 -6.00 23.14 13.02
CA GLY A 218 -7.06 23.09 14.03
C GLY A 218 -8.37 23.74 13.59
N HIS A 219 -8.33 24.99 13.13
CA HIS A 219 -9.48 25.72 12.61
C HIS A 219 -9.15 26.37 11.25
N LYS A 220 -9.30 25.60 10.16
CA LYS A 220 -8.94 26.01 8.78
C LYS A 220 -9.47 27.40 8.41
N LYS A 221 -10.70 27.76 8.79
CA LYS A 221 -11.34 29.06 8.46
C LYS A 221 -10.62 30.29 9.04
N ALA A 222 -9.84 30.14 10.11
CA ALA A 222 -9.05 31.24 10.64
C ALA A 222 -7.88 31.60 9.73
N PHE A 223 -7.29 30.61 9.07
CA PHE A 223 -6.06 30.79 8.30
C PHE A 223 -6.31 30.84 6.80
N VAL A 224 -7.20 30.01 6.26
CA VAL A 224 -7.49 29.93 4.83
C VAL A 224 -8.67 30.85 4.53
N ILE A 225 -8.41 31.89 3.76
CA ILE A 225 -9.36 32.96 3.42
C ILE A 225 -9.60 33.00 1.92
N ASP A 226 -10.77 33.50 1.51
CA ASP A 226 -11.04 33.77 0.10
C ASP A 226 -10.42 35.10 -0.35
N GLN A 227 -10.54 35.39 -1.64
CA GLN A 227 -9.98 36.59 -2.24
C GLN A 227 -10.60 37.87 -1.67
N ALA A 228 -11.92 37.89 -1.45
CA ALA A 228 -12.62 39.06 -0.92
C ALA A 228 -12.19 39.40 0.52
N ALA A 229 -12.07 38.38 1.39
CA ALA A 229 -11.56 38.55 2.74
C ALA A 229 -10.09 39.01 2.73
N CYS A 230 -9.27 38.48 1.81
CA CYS A 230 -7.88 38.90 1.65
C CYS A 230 -7.78 40.39 1.26
N GLU A 231 -8.56 40.83 0.27
CA GLU A 231 -8.61 42.23 -0.17
C GLU A 231 -9.07 43.17 0.96
N GLN A 232 -10.07 42.76 1.74
CA GLN A 232 -10.53 43.53 2.90
C GLN A 232 -9.46 43.66 4.00
N LEU A 233 -8.66 42.62 4.23
CA LEU A 233 -7.57 42.67 5.20
C LEU A 233 -6.43 43.55 4.71
N LEU A 234 -6.04 43.41 3.43
CA LEU A 234 -5.00 44.23 2.79
C LEU A 234 -5.36 45.72 2.76
N ALA A 235 -6.64 46.05 2.52
CA ALA A 235 -7.12 47.43 2.53
C ALA A 235 -7.02 48.09 3.93
N LYS A 236 -7.08 47.29 5.00
CA LYS A 236 -6.98 47.78 6.38
C LYS A 236 -5.54 47.84 6.89
N ASP A 237 -4.69 46.97 6.40
CA ASP A 237 -3.31 46.84 6.86
C ASP A 237 -2.42 46.28 5.73
N PRO A 238 -1.61 47.13 5.07
CA PRO A 238 -0.72 46.71 4.00
C PRO A 238 0.32 45.65 4.43
N ASN A 239 0.67 45.58 5.73
CA ASN A 239 1.63 44.59 6.23
C ASN A 239 1.10 43.16 6.15
N VAL A 240 -0.21 42.98 5.96
CA VAL A 240 -0.84 41.68 5.71
C VAL A 240 -0.20 40.98 4.50
N ALA A 241 0.22 41.74 3.48
CA ALA A 241 0.84 41.19 2.28
C ALA A 241 2.10 40.33 2.60
N ASN A 242 2.80 40.63 3.70
CA ASN A 242 4.02 39.90 4.10
C ASN A 242 3.75 38.50 4.68
N ILE A 243 2.49 38.22 5.04
CA ILE A 243 2.08 36.98 5.70
C ILE A 243 0.96 36.26 4.95
N ILE A 244 0.55 36.76 3.77
CA ILE A 244 -0.36 36.03 2.88
C ILE A 244 0.46 35.19 1.92
N GLU A 245 0.14 33.90 1.87
CA GLU A 245 0.77 32.92 0.97
C GLU A 245 -0.31 32.18 0.18
N SER A 246 0.07 31.58 -0.96
CA SER A 246 -0.82 30.72 -1.73
C SER A 246 -1.05 29.39 -1.00
N PHE A 247 -2.28 28.88 -1.08
CA PHE A 247 -2.73 27.65 -0.46
C PHE A 247 -3.62 26.85 -1.40
N PRO A 248 -3.36 25.56 -1.62
CA PRO A 248 -4.22 24.72 -2.41
C PRO A 248 -5.42 24.31 -1.58
N ASP A 249 -6.62 24.68 -2.04
CA ASP A 249 -7.85 24.26 -1.39
C ASP A 249 -8.20 22.83 -1.79
N LYS A 250 -9.05 22.64 -2.80
CA LYS A 250 -9.37 21.31 -3.33
C LYS A 250 -8.53 21.05 -4.60
N PRO A 251 -7.66 20.02 -4.66
CA PRO A 251 -7.21 19.47 -5.93
C PRO A 251 -8.40 19.14 -6.82
N GLU A 252 -8.36 19.71 -8.01
CA GLU A 252 -9.07 19.26 -9.19
C GLU A 252 -8.20 18.18 -9.86
N LYS A 253 -8.69 17.53 -10.92
CA LYS A 253 -7.82 16.60 -11.68
C LYS A 253 -6.66 17.42 -12.27
N TRP A 254 -5.41 16.93 -12.13
CA TRP A 254 -4.16 17.56 -12.58
C TRP A 254 -3.69 18.83 -11.86
N ARG A 255 -4.60 19.72 -11.44
CA ARG A 255 -4.28 21.02 -10.80
C ARG A 255 -5.11 21.28 -9.54
N TRP A 256 -4.84 22.37 -8.85
CA TRP A 256 -5.60 22.81 -7.68
C TRP A 256 -6.00 24.28 -7.82
N LYS A 257 -7.12 24.64 -7.18
CA LYS A 257 -7.56 26.02 -7.14
C LYS A 257 -6.84 26.78 -6.02
N PRO A 258 -6.14 27.89 -6.33
CA PRO A 258 -5.48 28.68 -5.31
C PRO A 258 -6.46 29.40 -4.40
N ARG A 259 -6.11 29.45 -3.12
CA ARG A 259 -6.66 30.31 -2.09
C ARG A 259 -5.52 31.02 -1.35
N ASN A 260 -5.89 31.97 -0.50
CA ASN A 260 -4.95 32.68 0.34
C ASN A 260 -4.91 32.05 1.73
N VAL A 261 -3.72 31.95 2.31
CA VAL A 261 -3.52 31.56 3.70
C VAL A 261 -2.75 32.62 4.46
N ILE A 262 -3.21 32.93 5.66
CA ILE A 262 -2.49 33.76 6.63
C ILE A 262 -1.42 32.88 7.28
N TYR A 263 -0.17 32.99 6.82
CA TYR A 263 0.97 32.24 7.32
C TYR A 263 1.80 33.06 8.31
N ILE A 264 1.69 32.71 9.59
CA ILE A 264 2.54 33.24 10.65
C ILE A 264 3.42 32.09 11.17
N PRO A 265 4.72 32.02 10.81
CA PRO A 265 5.56 30.94 11.27
C PRO A 265 5.71 30.96 12.79
N SER A 266 5.81 29.77 13.39
CA SER A 266 6.01 29.68 14.84
C SER A 266 7.24 30.46 15.28
N SER A 267 7.12 31.13 16.41
CA SER A 267 8.22 31.81 17.11
C SER A 267 9.37 30.87 17.49
N LYS A 268 9.16 29.55 17.49
CA LYS A 268 10.20 28.50 17.62
C LYS A 268 11.02 28.27 16.35
N ASN A 269 10.44 28.57 15.19
CA ASN A 269 11.07 28.34 13.88
C ASN A 269 11.66 29.62 13.29
N ARG A 270 11.10 30.79 13.62
CA ARG A 270 11.54 32.09 13.12
C ARG A 270 11.38 33.13 14.22
N GLN A 271 12.36 34.03 14.35
CA GLN A 271 12.24 35.17 15.26
C GLN A 271 11.04 36.05 14.86
N GLN A 272 10.10 36.21 15.79
CA GLN A 272 8.94 37.08 15.69
C GLN A 272 9.08 38.26 16.67
N PRO A 273 8.33 39.36 16.49
CA PRO A 273 8.32 40.46 17.45
C PRO A 273 7.93 40.05 18.88
N TRP A 274 7.19 38.95 19.04
CA TRP A 274 6.77 38.39 20.32
C TRP A 274 7.56 37.13 20.74
N SER A 275 8.62 36.76 20.01
CA SER A 275 9.47 35.62 20.40
C SER A 275 10.10 35.87 21.77
N GLY A 276 9.98 34.88 22.67
CA GLY A 276 10.53 34.94 24.03
C GLY A 276 9.60 35.56 25.08
N ILE A 277 8.46 36.14 24.68
CA ILE A 277 7.42 36.57 25.60
C ILE A 277 6.67 35.33 26.09
N THR A 278 6.58 35.13 27.40
CA THR A 278 5.87 33.96 27.99
C THR A 278 4.42 34.27 28.37
N ASN A 279 4.08 35.54 28.56
CA ASN A 279 2.73 35.99 28.86
C ASN A 279 1.93 36.18 27.55
N GLU A 280 0.87 35.40 27.37
CA GLU A 280 0.04 35.46 26.15
C GLU A 280 -0.62 36.83 25.93
N LEU A 281 -1.07 37.52 27.00
CA LEU A 281 -1.71 38.83 26.87
C LEU A 281 -0.71 39.89 26.39
N GLU A 282 0.53 39.85 26.89
CA GLU A 282 1.60 40.72 26.42
C GLU A 282 1.97 40.41 24.96
N ALA A 283 2.11 39.12 24.61
CA ALA A 283 2.37 38.70 23.23
C ALA A 283 1.25 39.14 22.27
N GLU A 284 -0.02 39.07 22.69
CA GLU A 284 -1.18 39.56 21.94
C GLU A 284 -1.11 41.07 21.68
N GLN A 285 -0.66 41.87 22.66
CA GLN A 285 -0.50 43.31 22.47
C GLN A 285 0.57 43.62 21.42
N VAL A 286 1.70 42.89 21.48
CA VAL A 286 2.76 43.01 20.47
C VAL A 286 2.27 42.56 19.10
N PHE A 287 1.55 41.43 19.02
CA PHE A 287 0.96 40.94 17.79
C PHE A 287 -0.02 41.96 17.18
N LYS A 288 -0.94 42.51 17.99
CA LYS A 288 -1.90 43.54 17.57
C LYS A 288 -1.24 44.81 17.06
N ARG A 289 -0.10 45.22 17.64
CA ARG A 289 0.64 46.39 17.18
C ARG A 289 1.29 46.17 15.82
N ASN A 290 1.76 44.95 15.54
CA ASN A 290 2.44 44.61 14.29
C ASN A 290 1.47 44.24 13.16
N TYR A 291 0.35 43.60 13.50
CA TYR A 291 -0.66 43.12 12.54
C TYR A 291 -2.09 43.39 13.05
N PRO A 292 -2.54 44.66 13.15
CA PRO A 292 -3.83 45.01 13.75
C PRO A 292 -5.03 44.33 13.08
N ALA A 293 -5.07 44.30 11.74
CA ALA A 293 -6.19 43.70 11.01
C ALA A 293 -6.26 42.17 11.24
N ILE A 294 -5.11 41.50 11.21
CA ILE A 294 -5.03 40.05 11.43
C ILE A 294 -5.29 39.70 12.88
N SER A 295 -4.83 40.50 13.82
CA SER A 295 -5.13 40.31 15.25
C SER A 295 -6.65 40.36 15.49
N THR A 296 -7.36 41.33 14.92
CA THR A 296 -8.82 41.38 15.00
C THR A 296 -9.47 40.15 14.37
N HIS A 297 -9.03 39.74 13.18
CA HIS A 297 -9.52 38.54 12.50
C HIS A 297 -9.29 37.26 13.33
N MET A 298 -8.06 37.01 13.78
CA MET A 298 -7.69 35.84 14.57
C MET A 298 -8.42 35.81 15.92
N ASN A 299 -8.63 36.96 16.54
CA ASN A 299 -9.37 37.04 17.81
C ASN A 299 -10.83 36.58 17.66
N HIS A 300 -11.47 36.80 16.51
CA HIS A 300 -12.80 36.25 16.22
C HIS A 300 -12.82 34.71 16.25
N HIS A 301 -11.68 34.06 15.96
CA HIS A 301 -11.52 32.62 15.95
C HIS A 301 -10.82 32.06 17.21
N LYS A 302 -10.42 32.91 18.17
CA LYS A 302 -9.55 32.54 19.31
C LYS A 302 -10.04 31.32 20.08
N ASN A 303 -11.33 31.28 20.45
CA ASN A 303 -11.90 30.17 21.21
C ASN A 303 -11.76 28.84 20.45
N ARG A 304 -12.12 28.81 19.16
CA ARG A 304 -12.02 27.62 18.30
C ARG A 304 -10.57 27.18 18.10
N LEU A 305 -9.65 28.13 17.96
CA LEU A 305 -8.22 27.83 17.80
C LEU A 305 -7.62 27.20 19.07
N LYS A 306 -8.00 27.70 20.26
CA LYS A 306 -7.58 27.12 21.53
C LYS A 306 -8.20 25.75 21.81
N GLU A 307 -9.47 25.57 21.46
CA GLU A 307 -10.17 24.27 21.58
C GLU A 307 -9.55 23.18 20.69
N ALA A 308 -8.93 23.55 19.57
CA ALA A 308 -8.37 22.60 18.61
C ALA A 308 -7.13 21.84 19.10
N LYS A 309 -6.56 22.21 20.27
CA LYS A 309 -5.40 21.56 20.91
C LYS A 309 -4.21 21.34 19.96
N ILE A 310 -3.99 22.26 19.02
CA ILE A 310 -2.80 22.24 18.17
C ILE A 310 -1.61 22.72 19.01
N GLN A 311 -0.50 21.99 18.92
CA GLN A 311 0.74 22.35 19.61
C GLN A 311 1.41 23.54 18.88
N VAL A 312 1.12 24.75 19.35
CA VAL A 312 1.71 26.04 18.94
C VAL A 312 2.08 26.84 20.18
N GLU A 313 2.98 27.81 20.04
CA GLU A 313 3.29 28.74 21.14
C GLU A 313 2.13 29.72 21.36
N PHE A 314 1.62 30.28 20.27
CA PHE A 314 0.47 31.17 20.28
C PHE A 314 -0.56 30.74 19.23
N TYR A 315 -1.86 30.94 19.53
CA TYR A 315 -2.95 30.42 18.69
C TYR A 315 -3.02 31.02 17.27
N TRP A 316 -2.34 32.14 17.02
CA TRP A 316 -2.23 32.77 15.70
C TRP A 316 -1.05 32.23 14.87
N GLU A 317 -0.21 31.36 15.43
CA GLU A 317 0.95 30.78 14.73
C GLU A 317 0.62 29.46 14.04
N PHE A 318 1.39 29.16 12.99
CA PHE A 318 1.48 27.82 12.41
C PHE A 318 2.27 26.88 13.31
N PRO A 319 1.93 25.58 13.36
CA PRO A 319 2.64 24.62 14.20
C PRO A 319 4.10 24.42 13.74
N PRO A 320 5.06 24.32 14.67
CA PRO A 320 6.43 23.95 14.32
C PRO A 320 6.44 22.47 13.90
N ARG A 321 6.66 22.23 12.60
CA ARG A 321 6.73 20.89 11.99
C ARG A 321 7.99 20.79 11.15
N ASN A 322 8.63 19.62 11.08
CA ASN A 322 9.77 19.37 10.21
C ASN A 322 9.38 19.14 8.73
N ILE A 323 8.09 19.06 8.43
CA ILE A 323 7.55 18.73 7.10
C ILE A 323 7.62 19.89 6.09
N TYR A 324 7.95 21.11 6.53
CA TYR A 324 7.94 22.30 5.67
C TYR A 324 8.97 22.23 4.53
N GLU A 325 10.10 21.56 4.71
CA GLU A 325 11.08 21.39 3.63
C GLU A 325 10.52 20.55 2.49
N LYS A 326 9.88 19.42 2.83
CA LYS A 326 9.19 18.55 1.86
C LYS A 326 8.03 19.26 1.18
N LEU A 327 7.28 20.09 1.92
CA LEU A 327 6.18 20.89 1.37
C LEU A 327 6.64 21.98 0.39
N ARG A 328 7.91 22.39 0.38
CA ARG A 328 8.41 23.38 -0.58
C ARG A 328 8.91 22.75 -1.87
N GLN A 329 9.14 21.45 -1.89
CA GLN A 329 9.54 20.73 -3.09
C GLN A 329 8.36 20.61 -4.06
N PRO A 330 8.63 20.49 -5.37
CA PRO A 330 7.64 20.01 -6.30
C PRO A 330 7.08 18.67 -5.83
N LYS A 331 5.76 18.50 -5.94
CA LYS A 331 5.06 17.39 -5.32
C LYS A 331 3.76 17.08 -6.03
N ILE A 332 3.38 15.81 -5.97
CA ILE A 332 2.04 15.35 -6.30
C ILE A 332 1.18 15.41 -5.05
N ILE A 333 -0.04 15.95 -5.15
CA ILE A 333 -0.99 16.08 -4.05
C ILE A 333 -2.30 15.36 -4.37
N PHE A 334 -2.92 14.73 -3.38
CA PHE A 334 -4.23 14.08 -3.51
C PHE A 334 -4.98 14.09 -2.17
N TYR A 335 -6.30 14.00 -2.20
CA TYR A 335 -7.10 13.96 -0.98
C TYR A 335 -7.08 12.59 -0.30
N ALA A 336 -7.03 12.60 1.02
CA ALA A 336 -7.19 11.37 1.80
C ALA A 336 -8.59 10.76 1.63
N ASN A 337 -9.62 11.57 1.45
CA ASN A 337 -10.99 11.10 1.21
C ASN A 337 -11.62 11.86 0.04
N ASP A 338 -11.98 11.15 -1.02
CA ASP A 338 -12.72 11.68 -2.16
C ASP A 338 -13.48 10.54 -2.88
N ASN A 339 -14.38 10.88 -3.78
CA ASN A 339 -15.21 9.88 -4.48
C ASN A 339 -14.46 9.14 -5.59
N SER A 340 -13.30 9.64 -6.02
CA SER A 340 -12.45 9.04 -7.04
C SER A 340 -11.01 9.46 -6.82
N MET A 341 -10.06 8.72 -7.40
CA MET A 341 -8.66 9.14 -7.34
C MET A 341 -8.49 10.38 -8.22
N ARG A 342 -7.94 11.45 -7.62
CA ARG A 342 -7.58 12.69 -8.30
C ARG A 342 -6.30 13.22 -7.68
N ALA A 343 -5.27 13.32 -8.51
CA ALA A 343 -3.99 13.89 -8.12
C ALA A 343 -3.72 15.18 -8.91
N ALA A 344 -3.04 16.11 -8.25
CA ALA A 344 -2.59 17.36 -8.86
C ALA A 344 -1.09 17.55 -8.66
N TYR A 345 -0.45 18.25 -9.59
CA TYR A 345 0.92 18.69 -9.44
C TYR A 345 0.99 20.05 -8.76
N ASP A 346 1.90 20.21 -7.81
CA ASP A 346 2.20 21.47 -7.17
C ASP A 346 3.71 21.72 -7.10
N SER A 347 4.14 22.78 -7.77
CA SER A 347 5.52 23.29 -7.73
C SER A 347 5.66 24.63 -7.02
N SER A 348 4.57 25.19 -6.47
CA SER A 348 4.55 26.58 -6.01
C SER A 348 4.05 26.79 -4.58
N CYS A 349 3.14 25.93 -4.09
CA CYS A 349 2.63 26.07 -2.73
C CYS A 349 3.62 25.54 -1.69
N LYS A 350 3.63 26.24 -0.55
CA LYS A 350 4.46 25.90 0.62
C LYS A 350 3.69 25.16 1.71
N PHE A 351 2.38 25.02 1.55
CA PHE A 351 1.46 24.51 2.57
C PHE A 351 0.38 23.64 1.97
N LEU A 352 0.01 22.58 2.69
CA LEU A 352 -1.12 21.70 2.39
C LEU A 352 -1.94 21.50 3.66
N TYR A 353 -3.25 21.28 3.53
CA TYR A 353 -4.10 20.95 4.67
C TYR A 353 -3.92 19.49 5.11
N ALA A 354 -4.20 19.18 6.38
CA ALA A 354 -4.11 17.81 6.90
C ALA A 354 -5.00 16.77 6.20
N ALA A 355 -6.03 17.19 5.47
CA ALA A 355 -6.85 16.29 4.66
C ALA A 355 -6.16 15.84 3.35
N THR A 356 -5.05 16.48 2.99
CA THR A 356 -4.29 16.22 1.77
C THR A 356 -3.06 15.37 2.09
N LEU A 357 -2.81 14.36 1.24
CA LEU A 357 -1.56 13.60 1.20
C LEU A 357 -0.72 14.09 0.03
N PHE A 358 0.60 13.95 0.12
CA PHE A 358 1.50 14.36 -0.94
C PHE A 358 2.77 13.51 -1.03
N ILE A 359 3.33 13.50 -2.24
CA ILE A 359 4.56 12.81 -2.61
C ILE A 359 5.54 13.88 -3.14
N PRO A 360 6.64 14.20 -2.44
CA PRO A 360 7.67 15.12 -2.91
C PRO A 360 8.46 14.51 -4.08
N THR A 361 8.02 14.77 -5.30
CA THR A 361 8.58 14.18 -6.52
C THR A 361 8.41 15.10 -7.72
N THR A 362 9.29 14.94 -8.71
CA THR A 362 9.20 15.56 -10.03
C THR A 362 8.77 14.57 -11.11
N ASP A 363 8.47 13.31 -10.76
CA ASP A 363 8.03 12.29 -11.72
C ASP A 363 6.57 12.57 -12.18
N LEU A 364 6.42 13.27 -13.31
CA LEU A 364 5.11 13.52 -13.92
C LEU A 364 4.48 12.25 -14.50
N SER A 365 5.26 11.24 -14.85
CA SER A 365 4.71 9.96 -15.30
C SER A 365 4.01 9.22 -14.16
N LEU A 366 4.41 9.43 -12.90
CA LEU A 366 3.67 8.93 -11.73
C LEU A 366 2.33 9.65 -11.60
N LEU A 367 2.29 10.96 -11.85
CA LEU A 367 1.04 11.72 -11.87
C LEU A 367 0.07 11.20 -12.95
N ALA A 368 0.61 10.79 -14.11
CA ALA A 368 -0.18 10.15 -15.17
C ALA A 368 -0.84 8.85 -14.67
N ILE A 369 -0.06 7.95 -14.06
CA ILE A 369 -0.57 6.69 -13.50
C ILE A 369 -1.64 6.96 -12.45
N LEU A 370 -1.40 7.86 -11.49
CA LEU A 370 -2.34 8.13 -10.39
C LEU A 370 -3.67 8.72 -10.87
N ASN A 371 -3.69 9.37 -12.04
CA ASN A 371 -4.91 9.94 -12.64
C ASN A 371 -5.54 9.07 -13.74
N SER A 372 -4.97 7.89 -14.02
CA SER A 372 -5.53 6.97 -15.01
C SER A 372 -6.80 6.29 -14.52
N LYS A 373 -7.62 5.82 -15.46
CA LYS A 373 -8.78 4.98 -15.17
C LYS A 373 -8.40 3.70 -14.45
N LEU A 374 -7.30 3.05 -14.88
CA LEU A 374 -6.79 1.85 -14.24
C LEU A 374 -6.52 2.07 -12.74
N PHE A 375 -5.80 3.13 -12.39
CA PHE A 375 -5.45 3.37 -10.99
C PHE A 375 -6.68 3.79 -10.18
N ASN A 376 -7.59 4.58 -10.76
CA ASN A 376 -8.85 4.90 -10.11
C ASN A 376 -9.68 3.63 -9.84
N TRP A 377 -9.81 2.73 -10.83
CA TRP A 377 -10.48 1.44 -10.68
C TRP A 377 -9.86 0.59 -9.57
N TYR A 378 -8.53 0.48 -9.55
CA TYR A 378 -7.79 -0.22 -8.50
C TYR A 378 -8.06 0.38 -7.12
N ALA A 379 -8.00 1.71 -7.00
CA ALA A 379 -8.22 2.41 -5.74
C ALA A 379 -9.65 2.21 -5.23
N GLN A 380 -10.66 2.19 -6.10
CA GLN A 380 -12.04 1.88 -5.71
C GLN A 380 -12.16 0.46 -5.15
N ASN A 381 -11.54 -0.51 -5.81
CA ASN A 381 -11.62 -1.91 -5.40
C ASN A 381 -10.83 -2.22 -4.12
N LYS A 382 -9.71 -1.52 -3.85
CA LYS A 382 -8.86 -1.82 -2.69
C LYS A 382 -9.00 -0.85 -1.52
N PHE A 383 -9.36 0.41 -1.77
CA PHE A 383 -9.29 1.48 -0.76
C PHE A 383 -10.64 2.16 -0.48
N SER A 384 -11.70 1.78 -1.20
CA SER A 384 -13.03 2.33 -0.95
C SER A 384 -13.63 1.79 0.35
N ASN A 385 -14.29 2.67 1.09
CA ASN A 385 -15.09 2.26 2.23
C ASN A 385 -16.40 1.64 1.71
N PRO A 386 -16.68 0.35 1.98
CA PRO A 386 -17.81 -0.36 1.41
C PRO A 386 -19.17 0.23 1.83
N LYS A 387 -19.25 0.95 2.95
CA LYS A 387 -20.51 1.52 3.46
C LYS A 387 -20.90 2.84 2.78
N ILE A 388 -19.91 3.67 2.44
CA ILE A 388 -20.14 5.03 1.93
C ILE A 388 -19.64 5.23 0.50
N LYS A 389 -19.04 4.20 -0.12
CA LYS A 389 -18.50 4.20 -1.48
C LYS A 389 -17.57 5.40 -1.76
N GLN A 390 -16.74 5.73 -0.77
CA GLN A 390 -15.76 6.81 -0.85
C GLN A 390 -14.36 6.23 -0.64
N LEU A 391 -13.38 6.70 -1.41
CA LEU A 391 -11.99 6.32 -1.22
C LEU A 391 -11.49 6.79 0.14
N SER A 392 -10.75 5.91 0.82
CA SER A 392 -9.99 6.22 2.03
C SER A 392 -8.51 5.98 1.75
N LEU A 393 -7.87 6.99 1.18
CA LEU A 393 -6.44 7.01 0.87
C LEU A 393 -5.67 7.38 2.14
N THR A 394 -4.92 6.42 2.65
CA THR A 394 -4.05 6.56 3.81
C THR A 394 -2.59 6.45 3.35
N LYS A 395 -1.64 6.93 4.17
CA LYS A 395 -0.22 6.64 3.90
C LYS A 395 0.00 5.12 3.78
N LYS A 396 -0.55 4.33 4.70
CA LYS A 396 -0.31 2.88 4.79
C LYS A 396 -0.75 2.12 3.53
N ASN A 397 -1.91 2.43 2.96
CA ASN A 397 -2.40 1.71 1.79
C ASN A 397 -1.79 2.24 0.48
N MET A 398 -1.61 3.55 0.35
CA MET A 398 -0.97 4.12 -0.83
C MET A 398 0.49 3.69 -0.97
N MET A 399 1.24 3.55 0.13
CA MET A 399 2.61 2.99 0.09
C MET A 399 2.67 1.56 -0.47
N LYS A 400 1.54 0.84 -0.48
CA LYS A 400 1.42 -0.53 -1.03
C LYS A 400 0.80 -0.56 -2.43
N ALA A 401 0.37 0.57 -2.98
CA ALA A 401 -0.24 0.60 -4.29
C ALA A 401 0.80 0.17 -5.35
N PRO A 402 0.47 -0.75 -6.27
CA PRO A 402 1.41 -1.26 -7.24
C PRO A 402 1.61 -0.27 -8.39
N ILE A 403 2.85 0.14 -8.61
CA ILE A 403 3.26 1.04 -9.68
C ILE A 403 4.16 0.27 -10.65
N ALA A 404 3.74 0.17 -11.91
CA ALA A 404 4.53 -0.49 -12.95
C ALA A 404 5.90 0.18 -13.13
N SER A 405 6.92 -0.63 -13.37
CA SER A 405 8.23 -0.12 -13.80
C SER A 405 8.11 0.48 -15.20
N ARG A 406 8.88 1.54 -15.46
CA ARG A 406 8.82 2.31 -16.71
C ARG A 406 10.24 2.59 -17.19
N THR A 407 10.49 2.44 -18.48
CA THR A 407 11.76 2.89 -19.10
C THR A 407 11.81 4.42 -19.12
N GLU A 408 12.98 4.99 -19.40
CA GLU A 408 13.12 6.44 -19.49
C GLU A 408 12.30 7.03 -20.65
N GLU A 409 12.15 6.28 -21.75
CA GLU A 409 11.30 6.65 -22.88
C GLU A 409 9.81 6.69 -22.48
N GLN A 410 9.33 5.66 -21.78
CA GLN A 410 7.94 5.60 -21.29
C GLN A 410 7.66 6.70 -20.25
N LYS A 411 8.63 7.01 -19.39
CA LYS A 411 8.52 8.14 -18.45
C LYS A 411 8.44 9.46 -19.19
N ALA A 412 9.26 9.67 -20.22
CA ALA A 412 9.26 10.89 -21.01
C ALA A 412 7.92 11.08 -21.74
N GLU A 413 7.43 10.04 -22.40
CA GLU A 413 6.16 10.07 -23.14
C GLU A 413 4.96 10.44 -22.25
N LEU A 414 4.79 9.74 -21.12
CA LEU A 414 3.74 10.07 -20.15
C LEU A 414 3.91 11.48 -19.56
N SER A 415 5.14 11.88 -19.27
CA SER A 415 5.43 13.21 -18.71
C SER A 415 5.12 14.33 -19.69
N ASP A 416 5.36 14.13 -20.99
CA ASP A 416 5.06 15.11 -22.04
C ASP A 416 3.55 15.32 -22.20
N LEU A 417 2.75 14.24 -22.16
CA LEU A 417 1.29 14.33 -22.16
C LEU A 417 0.77 15.08 -20.93
N VAL A 418 1.28 14.73 -19.74
CA VAL A 418 0.94 15.43 -18.50
C VAL A 418 1.36 16.90 -18.57
N GLN A 419 2.53 17.23 -19.13
CA GLN A 419 2.99 18.61 -19.24
C GLN A 419 2.10 19.43 -20.18
N GLN A 420 1.57 18.84 -21.27
CA GLN A 420 0.59 19.49 -22.13
C GLN A 420 -0.70 19.82 -21.36
N ILE A 421 -1.24 18.87 -20.60
CA ILE A 421 -2.42 19.10 -19.72
C ILE A 421 -2.10 20.17 -18.67
N LEU A 422 -0.92 20.09 -18.05
CA LEU A 422 -0.47 21.04 -17.05
C LEU A 422 -0.16 22.42 -17.64
N ASN A 423 -0.02 22.60 -18.95
CA ASN A 423 0.17 23.91 -19.57
C ASN A 423 -1.17 24.58 -19.89
N ASP A 424 -2.14 23.81 -20.41
CA ASP A 424 -3.48 24.28 -20.75
C ASP A 424 -4.58 23.30 -20.29
N PRO A 425 -4.95 23.33 -19.00
CA PRO A 425 -5.85 22.34 -18.38
C PRO A 425 -7.32 22.49 -18.80
N TYR A 426 -7.67 23.63 -19.40
CA TYR A 426 -9.02 23.90 -19.89
C TYR A 426 -9.12 23.69 -21.41
N ASN A 427 -8.06 23.17 -22.03
CA ASN A 427 -8.06 22.85 -23.44
C ASN A 427 -9.07 21.74 -23.73
N PHE A 428 -9.82 21.89 -24.83
CA PHE A 428 -10.77 20.87 -25.27
C PHE A 428 -10.10 19.53 -25.63
N LYS A 429 -8.78 19.50 -25.84
CA LYS A 429 -7.98 18.29 -26.09
C LYS A 429 -7.64 17.49 -24.84
N VAL A 430 -7.82 18.04 -23.64
CA VAL A 430 -7.48 17.33 -22.38
C VAL A 430 -8.10 15.93 -22.32
N PRO A 431 -9.39 15.72 -22.65
CA PRO A 431 -9.98 14.37 -22.65
C PRO A 431 -9.32 13.39 -23.63
N ASP A 432 -8.76 13.87 -24.75
CA ASP A 432 -8.04 13.01 -25.69
C ASP A 432 -6.64 12.66 -25.16
N LEU A 433 -5.94 13.64 -24.56
CA LEU A 433 -4.66 13.39 -23.87
C LEU A 433 -4.84 12.43 -22.68
N GLU A 434 -5.93 12.53 -21.94
CA GLU A 434 -6.26 11.60 -20.86
C GLU A 434 -6.48 10.18 -21.39
N ARG A 435 -7.15 10.03 -22.54
CA ARG A 435 -7.36 8.72 -23.18
C ARG A 435 -6.05 8.11 -23.68
N GLU A 436 -5.14 8.94 -24.19
CA GLU A 436 -3.80 8.52 -24.59
C GLU A 436 -2.98 8.06 -23.38
N ILE A 437 -3.03 8.81 -22.27
CA ILE A 437 -2.45 8.39 -20.98
C ILE A 437 -3.04 7.06 -20.53
N ASP A 438 -4.36 6.90 -20.57
CA ASP A 438 -5.02 5.66 -20.17
C ASP A 438 -4.50 4.47 -20.99
N GLN A 439 -4.34 4.62 -22.31
CA GLN A 439 -3.80 3.56 -23.15
C GLN A 439 -2.36 3.20 -22.83
N LEU A 440 -1.47 4.19 -22.72
CA LEU A 440 -0.09 3.94 -22.33
C LEU A 440 0.00 3.26 -20.96
N VAL A 441 -0.88 3.62 -20.02
CA VAL A 441 -0.96 2.96 -18.72
C VAL A 441 -1.49 1.54 -18.83
N TYR A 442 -2.47 1.25 -19.68
CA TYR A 442 -2.92 -0.13 -19.91
C TYR A 442 -1.80 -1.01 -20.48
N GLU A 443 -1.01 -0.47 -21.42
CA GLU A 443 0.16 -1.15 -21.98
C GLU A 443 1.24 -1.43 -20.91
N LEU A 444 1.51 -0.46 -20.01
CA LEU A 444 2.45 -0.65 -18.90
C LEU A 444 2.10 -1.80 -17.96
N TYR A 445 0.80 -2.11 -17.84
CA TYR A 445 0.31 -3.23 -17.03
C TYR A 445 -0.09 -4.45 -17.87
N GLU A 446 0.31 -4.48 -19.15
CA GLU A 446 0.08 -5.59 -20.08
C GLU A 446 -1.39 -6.02 -20.16
N LEU A 447 -2.33 -5.06 -20.11
CA LEU A 447 -3.75 -5.37 -20.06
C LEU A 447 -4.28 -5.95 -21.37
N THR A 448 -5.22 -6.89 -21.23
CA THR A 448 -5.97 -7.48 -22.33
C THR A 448 -7.21 -6.65 -22.65
N ASP A 449 -7.76 -6.78 -23.86
CA ASP A 449 -8.98 -6.09 -24.28
C ASP A 449 -10.16 -6.31 -23.30
N ALA A 450 -10.27 -7.51 -22.73
CA ALA A 450 -11.31 -7.83 -21.76
C ALA A 450 -11.12 -7.09 -20.42
N GLU A 451 -9.88 -6.97 -19.94
CA GLU A 451 -9.54 -6.21 -18.73
C GLU A 451 -9.75 -4.71 -18.95
N ILE A 452 -9.38 -4.19 -20.13
CA ILE A 452 -9.62 -2.79 -20.51
C ILE A 452 -11.12 -2.52 -20.56
N ALA A 453 -11.92 -3.38 -21.22
CA ALA A 453 -13.37 -3.21 -21.29
C ALA A 453 -14.02 -3.16 -19.90
N LEU A 454 -13.58 -4.02 -18.96
CA LEU A 454 -14.05 -4.01 -17.57
C LEU A 454 -13.77 -2.66 -16.89
N ILE A 455 -12.54 -2.14 -17.01
CA ILE A 455 -12.16 -0.84 -16.42
C ILE A 455 -12.99 0.28 -17.03
N GLU A 456 -13.15 0.30 -18.34
CA GLU A 456 -13.91 1.31 -19.08
C GLU A 456 -15.40 1.30 -18.71
N GLU A 457 -15.99 0.12 -18.48
CA GLU A 457 -17.38 -0.02 -18.02
C GLU A 457 -17.56 0.50 -16.59
N GLU A 458 -16.64 0.17 -15.68
CA GLU A 458 -16.77 0.52 -14.26
C GLU A 458 -16.30 1.93 -13.89
N THR A 459 -15.53 2.59 -14.78
CA THR A 459 -15.01 3.94 -14.54
C THR A 459 -15.67 5.04 -15.36
N ASN A 460 -16.54 4.69 -16.32
CA ASN A 460 -17.36 5.68 -16.99
C ASN A 460 -18.47 6.19 -16.05
N PRO A 461 -18.66 7.52 -15.95
CA PRO A 461 -19.63 8.14 -15.04
C PRO A 461 -21.10 7.96 -15.46
#